data_AF-A0A8T8S963-F1
#
_entry.id   AF-A0A8T8S963-F1
#
_cell.length_a   1.000
_cell.length_b   1.000
_cell.length_c   1.000
_cell.angle_alpha   90.00
_cell.angle_beta   90.00
_cell.angle_gamma   90.00
#
_symmetry.space_group_name_H-M   'P 1'
#
loop_
_entity.id
_entity.type
_entity.pdbx_description
1 polymer ?
#
loop_
_entity_poly.entity_id
_entity_poly.type
_entity_poly.pdbx_seq_one_letter_code
_entity_poly.pdbx_strand_id
1 'polypeptide(L)'
;MGILIGTDTITAVERFIDSLNVERTAMSFLDPSLRPPVASVEADLSEVLEGTGSPTAVTFTISLSKVASSSETIAWQVAGTGSSAANAADFEGARSGTVTFEAGELTKTVTIYVVGDSDFELEERFALSISSPTRSVTMGTASATVAILND
;
A
#
# COMPACT_ATOMS: atom_id res chain seq x y z
N MET A 1 -15.90 29.74 -8.94
CA MET A 1 -15.73 29.92 -7.48
C MET A 1 -17.08 30.33 -6.91
N GLY A 2 -17.96 29.37 -6.60
CA GLY A 2 -19.31 29.67 -6.11
C GLY A 2 -19.29 29.73 -4.59
N ILE A 3 -19.55 30.91 -4.02
CA ILE A 3 -19.84 31.07 -2.59
C ILE A 3 -21.30 30.64 -2.38
N LEU A 4 -21.50 29.62 -1.55
CA LEU A 4 -22.84 29.18 -1.14
C LEU A 4 -23.24 29.97 0.12
N ILE A 5 -24.09 30.98 -0.06
CA ILE A 5 -24.82 31.64 1.03
C ILE A 5 -26.25 31.09 1.05
N GLY A 6 -26.48 30.10 1.89
CA GLY A 6 -27.80 29.57 2.20
C GLY A 6 -27.76 28.85 3.54
N THR A 7 -28.57 29.28 4.50
CA THR A 7 -28.85 28.52 5.73
C THR A 7 -29.82 27.38 5.42
N ASP A 8 -29.53 26.60 4.38
CA ASP A 8 -30.38 25.50 3.99
C ASP A 8 -30.21 24.39 5.02
N THR A 9 -31.33 23.90 5.54
CA THR A 9 -31.32 22.80 6.50
C THR A 9 -31.10 21.55 5.66
N ILE A 10 -29.84 21.20 5.41
CA ILE A 10 -29.45 20.04 4.60
C ILE A 10 -30.19 18.82 5.12
N THR A 11 -31.26 18.46 4.43
CA THR A 11 -32.07 17.29 4.76
C THR A 11 -31.45 16.11 4.01
N ALA A 12 -30.31 15.63 4.53
CA ALA A 12 -29.67 14.32 4.35
C ALA A 12 -29.49 13.69 2.94
N VAL A 13 -29.98 14.25 1.84
CA VAL A 13 -30.11 13.55 0.54
C VAL A 13 -29.28 14.17 -0.59
N GLU A 14 -28.55 15.26 -0.34
CA GLU A 14 -27.70 15.87 -1.37
C GLU A 14 -26.45 15.01 -1.62
N ARG A 15 -26.35 14.48 -2.84
CA ARG A 15 -25.19 13.78 -3.38
C ARG A 15 -24.26 14.78 -4.05
N PHE A 16 -23.04 14.87 -3.57
CA PHE A 16 -21.95 15.66 -4.13
C PHE A 16 -20.96 14.73 -4.83
N ILE A 17 -20.47 15.11 -6.00
CA ILE A 17 -19.34 14.44 -6.63
C ILE A 17 -18.06 15.07 -6.08
N ASP A 18 -17.21 14.28 -5.42
CA ASP A 18 -15.93 14.76 -4.89
C ASP A 18 -14.88 14.96 -6.00
N SER A 19 -13.69 15.46 -5.63
CA SER A 19 -12.57 15.64 -6.56
C SER A 19 -12.00 14.34 -7.14
N LEU A 20 -12.45 13.18 -6.64
CA LEU A 20 -12.15 11.84 -7.16
C LEU A 20 -13.26 11.30 -8.07
N ASN A 21 -14.24 12.15 -8.40
CA ASN A 21 -15.42 11.81 -9.20
C ASN A 21 -16.29 10.70 -8.56
N VAL A 22 -16.33 10.67 -7.22
CA VAL A 22 -17.14 9.73 -6.43
C VAL A 22 -18.35 10.45 -5.85
N GLU A 23 -19.55 9.89 -6.02
CA GLU A 23 -20.76 10.40 -5.37
C GLU A 23 -20.70 10.15 -3.85
N ARG A 24 -20.84 11.21 -3.07
CA ARG A 24 -20.85 11.22 -1.61
C ARG A 24 -22.01 12.04 -1.09
N THR A 25 -22.68 11.58 -0.05
CA THR A 25 -23.69 12.38 0.64
C THR A 25 -23.03 13.49 1.45
N ALA A 26 -23.72 14.62 1.68
CA ALA A 26 -23.31 15.66 2.65
C ALA A 26 -22.81 15.08 3.99
N MET A 27 -23.43 13.99 4.44
CA MET A 27 -23.08 13.27 5.66
C MET A 27 -21.65 12.67 5.63
N SER A 28 -21.14 12.23 4.47
CA SER A 28 -19.75 11.73 4.34
C SER A 28 -18.70 12.83 4.47
N PHE A 29 -19.08 14.10 4.30
CA PHE A 29 -18.19 15.24 4.52
C PHE A 29 -18.19 15.69 5.99
N LEU A 30 -19.32 15.53 6.68
CA LEU A 30 -19.48 15.90 8.08
C LEU A 30 -19.06 14.79 9.04
N ASP A 31 -19.05 13.53 8.59
CA ASP A 31 -18.65 12.37 9.38
C ASP A 31 -17.38 11.70 8.80
N PRO A 32 -16.21 11.88 9.44
CA PRO A 32 -14.97 11.24 9.04
C PRO A 32 -15.03 9.70 9.04
N SER A 33 -15.94 9.10 9.82
CA SER A 33 -16.13 7.65 9.88
C SER A 33 -16.73 7.08 8.58
N LEU A 34 -17.36 7.91 7.75
CA LEU A 34 -17.93 7.52 6.45
C LEU A 34 -16.96 7.66 5.27
N ARG A 35 -15.77 8.23 5.48
CA ARG A 35 -14.74 8.28 4.43
C ARG A 35 -14.17 6.87 4.14
N PRO A 36 -13.68 6.56 2.93
CA PRO A 36 -12.87 5.37 2.71
C PRO A 36 -11.69 5.26 3.71
N PRO A 37 -11.31 4.06 4.17
CA PRO A 37 -10.01 3.87 4.79
C PRO A 37 -8.89 4.25 3.81
N VAL A 38 -7.74 4.62 4.36
CA VAL A 38 -6.52 4.92 3.59
C VAL A 38 -5.55 3.77 3.80
N ALA A 39 -5.12 3.12 2.72
CA ALA A 39 -4.10 2.08 2.77
C ALA A 39 -2.70 2.68 2.57
N SER A 40 -1.76 2.31 3.43
CA SER A 40 -0.35 2.66 3.31
C SER A 40 0.52 1.43 3.47
N VAL A 41 1.70 1.43 2.87
CA VAL A 41 2.73 0.41 3.07
C VAL A 41 4.00 1.01 3.61
N GLU A 42 4.65 0.28 4.50
CA GLU A 42 6.00 0.55 5.00
C GLU A 42 6.83 -0.74 4.96
N ALA A 43 8.14 -0.59 4.77
CA ALA A 43 9.08 -1.68 4.94
C ALA A 43 9.61 -1.65 6.37
N ASP A 44 9.72 -2.80 7.01
CA ASP A 44 10.25 -2.90 8.38
C ASP A 44 11.76 -2.54 8.43
N LEU A 45 12.44 -2.69 7.28
CA LEU A 45 13.84 -2.34 7.06
C LEU A 45 13.99 -1.47 5.81
N SER A 46 14.93 -0.54 5.82
CA SER A 46 15.30 0.26 4.62
C SER A 46 16.36 -0.43 3.75
N GLU A 47 17.06 -1.40 4.31
CA GLU A 47 18.14 -2.14 3.66
C GLU A 47 18.23 -3.57 4.24
N VAL A 48 18.73 -4.50 3.44
CA VAL A 48 18.95 -5.89 3.81
C VAL A 48 20.29 -6.34 3.22
N LEU A 49 21.06 -7.11 3.98
CA LEU A 49 22.23 -7.80 3.43
C LEU A 49 21.75 -9.00 2.63
N GLU A 50 22.24 -9.12 1.40
CA GLU A 50 21.92 -10.22 0.50
C GLU A 50 22.29 -11.58 1.15
N GLY A 51 23.49 -11.65 1.73
CA GLY A 51 24.02 -12.86 2.37
C GLY A 51 24.50 -13.89 1.34
N THR A 52 25.04 -15.02 1.80
CA THR A 52 25.70 -16.04 0.94
C THR A 52 24.99 -17.39 0.93
N GLY A 53 23.69 -17.43 1.27
CA GLY A 53 23.01 -18.71 1.50
C GLY A 53 21.49 -18.63 1.55
N SER A 54 20.90 -19.05 2.68
CA SER A 54 19.44 -19.10 2.81
C SER A 54 18.83 -17.71 2.62
N PRO A 55 17.67 -17.60 1.94
CA PRO A 55 17.06 -16.31 1.67
C PRO A 55 16.76 -15.52 2.95
N THR A 56 17.03 -14.22 2.89
CA THR A 56 16.76 -13.28 3.98
C THR A 56 15.35 -12.70 3.84
N ALA A 57 14.57 -12.76 4.92
CA ALA A 57 13.20 -12.24 4.93
C ALA A 57 13.15 -10.72 5.12
N VAL A 58 12.49 -10.02 4.21
CA VAL A 58 12.12 -8.61 4.30
C VAL A 58 10.61 -8.51 4.44
N THR A 59 10.14 -7.95 5.56
CA THR A 59 8.71 -7.79 5.83
C THR A 59 8.25 -6.38 5.51
N PHE A 60 7.10 -6.31 4.85
CA PHE A 60 6.36 -5.09 4.57
C PHE A 60 5.04 -5.14 5.33
N THR A 61 4.73 -4.04 6.01
CA THR A 61 3.47 -3.87 6.73
C THR A 61 2.54 -2.97 5.90
N ILE A 62 1.39 -3.52 5.51
CA ILE A 62 0.30 -2.78 4.88
C ILE A 62 -0.71 -2.44 5.96
N SER A 63 -1.05 -1.16 6.12
CA SER A 63 -1.96 -0.66 7.15
C SER A 63 -3.15 0.08 6.55
N LEU A 64 -4.31 -0.03 7.20
CA LEU A 64 -5.48 0.81 6.98
C LEU A 64 -5.55 1.89 8.06
N SER A 65 -5.88 3.13 7.68
CA SER A 65 -6.04 4.25 8.63
C SER A 65 -7.22 4.10 9.59
N LYS A 66 -8.14 3.20 9.28
CA LYS A 66 -9.26 2.77 10.12
C LYS A 66 -9.79 1.43 9.63
N VAL A 67 -10.54 0.74 10.50
CA VAL A 67 -11.15 -0.54 10.16
C VAL A 67 -12.10 -0.37 8.97
N ALA A 68 -12.05 -1.32 8.04
CA ALA A 68 -13.02 -1.36 6.96
C ALA A 68 -14.37 -1.88 7.46
N SER A 69 -15.46 -1.35 6.92
CA SER A 69 -16.83 -1.80 7.23
C SER A 69 -17.20 -3.14 6.59
N SER A 70 -16.39 -3.58 5.62
CA SER A 70 -16.51 -4.82 4.85
C SER A 70 -15.11 -5.31 4.49
N SER A 71 -14.99 -6.54 3.98
CA SER A 71 -13.71 -7.06 3.50
C SER A 71 -13.14 -6.19 2.37
N GLU A 72 -11.88 -5.79 2.48
CA GLU A 72 -11.17 -5.00 1.46
C GLU A 72 -9.93 -5.73 0.97
N THR A 73 -9.76 -5.79 -0.35
CA THR A 73 -8.61 -6.46 -0.97
C THR A 73 -7.62 -5.43 -1.50
N ILE A 74 -6.36 -5.52 -1.09
CA ILE A 74 -5.25 -4.71 -1.60
C ILE A 74 -4.32 -5.60 -2.41
N ALA A 75 -4.05 -5.20 -3.66
CA ALA A 75 -3.05 -5.84 -4.48
C ALA A 75 -1.66 -5.28 -4.17
N TRP A 76 -0.64 -6.12 -4.25
CA TRP A 76 0.75 -5.74 -4.06
C TRP A 76 1.63 -6.33 -5.16
N GLN A 77 2.72 -5.62 -5.48
CA GLN A 77 3.75 -6.08 -6.42
C GLN A 77 5.14 -5.60 -5.99
N VAL A 78 6.15 -6.40 -6.30
CA VAL A 78 7.56 -6.10 -6.12
C VAL A 78 8.20 -5.87 -7.49
N ALA A 79 9.01 -4.82 -7.60
CA ALA A 79 9.82 -4.55 -8.78
C ALA A 79 11.13 -3.88 -8.37
N GLY A 80 12.20 -4.19 -9.11
CA GLY A 80 13.47 -3.46 -9.02
C GLY A 80 13.30 -1.97 -9.37
N THR A 81 14.14 -1.13 -8.77
CA THR A 81 14.10 0.32 -8.98
C THR A 81 15.52 0.89 -9.06
N GLY A 82 15.67 2.07 -9.67
CA GLY A 82 16.97 2.72 -9.80
C GLY A 82 17.83 2.17 -10.94
N SER A 83 19.12 2.50 -10.93
CA SER A 83 20.08 2.10 -11.97
C SER A 83 20.58 0.66 -11.81
N SER A 84 20.64 0.17 -10.58
CA SER A 84 20.95 -1.21 -10.21
C SER A 84 19.66 -1.81 -9.65
N ALA A 85 18.75 -2.16 -10.54
CA ALA A 85 17.43 -2.63 -10.18
C ALA A 85 17.45 -4.14 -9.97
N ALA A 86 17.04 -4.58 -8.78
CA ALA A 86 16.86 -5.99 -8.47
C ALA A 86 15.91 -6.64 -9.51
N ASN A 87 16.30 -7.79 -10.02
CA ASN A 87 15.65 -8.54 -11.07
C ASN A 87 14.78 -9.68 -10.51
N ALA A 88 14.75 -10.84 -11.15
CA ALA A 88 13.97 -11.99 -10.70
C ALA A 88 14.80 -13.03 -9.96
N ALA A 89 16.13 -13.02 -10.11
CA ALA A 89 17.06 -13.95 -9.49
C ALA A 89 17.25 -13.66 -7.99
N ASP A 90 17.23 -12.39 -7.61
CA ASP A 90 17.45 -11.91 -6.23
C ASP A 90 16.24 -12.14 -5.31
N PHE A 91 15.20 -12.83 -5.80
CA PHE A 91 13.99 -13.14 -5.02
C PHE A 91 13.57 -14.60 -5.10
N GLU A 92 13.13 -15.13 -3.97
CA GLU A 92 12.41 -16.41 -3.91
C GLU A 92 10.92 -16.18 -3.65
N GLY A 93 10.08 -16.93 -4.37
CA GLY A 93 8.63 -16.96 -4.15
C GLY A 93 7.85 -15.92 -4.96
N ALA A 94 6.71 -15.49 -4.41
CA ALA A 94 5.78 -14.60 -5.10
C ALA A 94 6.26 -13.14 -5.04
N ARG A 95 6.29 -12.47 -6.20
CA ARG A 95 6.58 -11.04 -6.33
C ARG A 95 5.33 -10.20 -6.58
N SER A 96 4.16 -10.80 -6.58
CA SER A 96 2.89 -10.09 -6.59
C SER A 96 1.81 -10.95 -5.96
N GLY A 97 0.74 -10.30 -5.53
CA GLY A 97 -0.39 -10.97 -4.91
C GLY A 97 -1.43 -10.00 -4.41
N THR A 98 -2.26 -10.50 -3.49
CA THR A 98 -3.26 -9.70 -2.81
C THR A 98 -3.26 -10.02 -1.32
N VAL A 99 -3.66 -9.06 -0.50
CA VAL A 99 -4.02 -9.25 0.90
C VAL A 99 -5.46 -8.79 1.09
N THR A 100 -6.24 -9.53 1.88
CA THR A 100 -7.62 -9.19 2.19
C THR A 100 -7.75 -8.85 3.66
N PHE A 101 -8.12 -7.61 3.95
CA PHE A 101 -8.49 -7.13 5.28
C PHE A 101 -9.94 -7.50 5.53
N GLU A 102 -10.17 -8.40 6.49
CA GLU A 102 -11.49 -8.69 7.02
C GLU A 102 -12.00 -7.52 7.89
N ALA A 103 -13.30 -7.49 8.14
CA ALA A 103 -13.90 -6.45 8.98
C ALA A 103 -13.24 -6.43 10.37
N GLY A 104 -12.74 -5.25 10.77
CA GLY A 104 -12.04 -5.05 12.04
C GLY A 104 -10.51 -5.19 11.98
N GLU A 105 -9.94 -5.65 10.87
CA GLU A 105 -8.48 -5.70 10.71
C GLU A 105 -7.92 -4.33 10.29
N LEU A 106 -6.72 -4.02 10.78
CA LEU A 106 -6.00 -2.79 10.47
C LEU A 106 -4.66 -3.02 9.78
N THR A 107 -4.08 -4.21 9.90
CA THR A 107 -2.75 -4.51 9.35
C THR A 107 -2.72 -5.87 8.67
N LYS A 108 -1.90 -5.95 7.62
CA LYS A 108 -1.47 -7.19 6.96
C LYS A 108 0.02 -7.11 6.68
N THR A 109 0.68 -8.25 6.65
CA THR A 109 2.09 -8.34 6.31
C THR A 109 2.29 -9.06 4.99
N VAL A 110 3.31 -8.64 4.25
CA VAL A 110 3.83 -9.33 3.08
C VAL A 110 5.32 -9.55 3.32
N THR A 111 5.77 -10.80 3.21
CA THR A 111 7.18 -11.14 3.37
C THR A 111 7.77 -11.46 2.00
N ILE A 112 8.86 -10.77 1.67
CA ILE A 112 9.67 -10.99 0.47
C ILE A 112 10.96 -11.65 0.90
N TYR A 113 11.35 -12.72 0.22
CA TYR A 113 12.61 -13.41 0.49
C TYR A 113 13.64 -12.99 -0.53
N VAL A 114 14.70 -12.33 -0.07
CA VAL A 114 15.86 -11.93 -0.87
C VAL A 114 16.83 -13.10 -0.90
N VAL A 115 17.14 -13.58 -2.09
CA VAL A 115 18.12 -14.65 -2.29
C VAL A 115 19.50 -14.05 -2.18
N GLY A 116 20.39 -14.74 -1.48
CA GLY A 116 21.80 -14.37 -1.40
C GLY A 116 22.68 -15.36 -2.13
N ASP A 117 23.71 -14.85 -2.81
CA ASP A 117 24.79 -15.66 -3.34
C ASP A 117 26.19 -15.15 -2.95
N SER A 118 27.23 -15.62 -3.65
CA SER A 118 28.63 -15.35 -3.29
C SER A 118 29.40 -14.60 -4.37
N ASP A 119 28.71 -14.21 -5.43
CA ASP A 119 29.23 -13.32 -6.45
C ASP A 119 29.13 -11.87 -5.94
N PHE A 120 30.08 -11.04 -6.35
CA PHE A 120 30.05 -9.63 -5.98
C PHE A 120 29.08 -8.88 -6.90
N GLU A 121 28.11 -8.19 -6.29
CA GLU A 121 27.12 -7.36 -6.97
C GLU A 121 27.18 -5.90 -6.49
N LEU A 122 26.62 -5.00 -7.30
CA LEU A 122 26.42 -3.61 -6.88
C LEU A 122 25.24 -3.54 -5.91
N GLU A 123 25.17 -2.50 -5.07
CA GLU A 123 23.95 -2.22 -4.30
C GLU A 123 22.74 -2.14 -5.25
N GLU A 124 21.78 -3.03 -5.03
CA GLU A 124 20.55 -3.09 -5.79
C GLU A 124 19.38 -2.54 -4.98
N ARG A 125 18.27 -2.22 -5.65
CA ARG A 125 17.06 -1.73 -4.98
C ARG A 125 15.80 -2.34 -5.55
N PHE A 126 14.83 -2.59 -4.69
CA PHE A 126 13.46 -2.93 -5.07
C PHE A 126 12.44 -2.15 -4.26
N ALA A 127 11.22 -2.09 -4.78
CA ALA A 127 10.09 -1.50 -4.08
C ALA A 127 8.89 -2.45 -4.10
N LEU A 128 8.20 -2.55 -2.96
CA LEU A 128 6.86 -3.10 -2.90
C LEU A 128 5.86 -1.96 -3.07
N SER A 129 5.01 -2.06 -4.08
CA SER A 129 3.94 -1.10 -4.35
C SER A 129 2.56 -1.73 -4.16
N ILE A 130 1.63 -0.98 -3.59
CA ILE A 130 0.26 -1.41 -3.33
C ILE A 130 -0.75 -0.67 -4.22
N SER A 131 -1.87 -1.31 -4.51
CA SER A 131 -3.00 -0.71 -5.21
C SER A 131 -4.33 -1.31 -4.73
N SER A 132 -5.41 -0.55 -4.83
CA SER A 132 -6.76 -1.07 -4.60
C SER A 132 -7.46 -1.33 -5.94
N PRO A 133 -7.95 -2.56 -6.19
CA PRO A 133 -8.76 -2.85 -7.37
C PRO A 133 -10.15 -2.19 -7.30
N THR A 134 -10.61 -1.84 -6.11
CA THR A 134 -11.89 -1.17 -5.85
C THR A 134 -11.67 0.29 -5.45
N ARG A 135 -12.72 1.11 -5.57
CA ARG A 135 -12.70 2.52 -5.10
C ARG A 135 -13.06 2.67 -3.61
N SER A 136 -13.22 1.57 -2.88
CA SER A 136 -13.60 1.55 -1.46
C SER A 136 -12.44 1.87 -0.53
N VAL A 137 -11.19 1.79 -1.01
CA VAL A 137 -9.97 2.17 -0.26
C VAL A 137 -9.22 3.25 -1.03
N THR A 138 -8.78 4.29 -0.34
CA THR A 138 -7.90 5.33 -0.91
C THR A 138 -6.44 4.99 -0.64
N MET A 139 -5.52 5.32 -1.55
CA MET A 139 -4.08 5.09 -1.35
C MET A 139 -3.44 6.27 -0.59
N GLY A 140 -2.66 5.94 0.45
CA GLY A 140 -1.73 6.84 1.13
C GLY A 140 -0.33 6.66 0.58
N THR A 141 0.61 6.22 1.42
CA THR A 141 1.95 5.80 0.95
C THR A 141 1.83 4.48 0.19
N ALA A 142 1.87 4.56 -1.14
CA ALA A 142 1.59 3.41 -2.01
C ALA A 142 2.83 2.58 -2.40
N SER A 143 4.02 2.95 -1.93
CA SER A 143 5.27 2.26 -2.27
C SER A 143 6.29 2.40 -1.14
N ALA A 144 7.01 1.32 -0.86
CA ALA A 144 8.13 1.28 0.08
C ALA A 144 9.34 0.61 -0.59
N THR A 145 10.51 1.23 -0.47
CA THR A 145 11.76 0.83 -1.14
C THR A 145 12.75 0.26 -0.15
N VAL A 146 13.45 -0.80 -0.55
CA VAL A 146 14.49 -1.48 0.21
C VAL A 146 15.75 -1.63 -0.66
N ALA A 147 16.91 -1.34 -0.08
CA ALA A 147 18.20 -1.62 -0.70
C ALA A 147 18.68 -3.04 -0.37
N ILE A 148 19.27 -3.72 -1.34
CA ILE A 148 19.98 -4.99 -1.18
C ILE A 148 21.46 -4.65 -1.18
N LEU A 149 22.10 -4.86 -0.04
CA LEU A 149 23.52 -4.62 0.16
C LEU A 149 24.26 -5.93 -0.05
N ASN A 150 25.32 -5.89 -0.87
CA ASN A 150 26.29 -6.98 -0.94
C ASN A 150 26.84 -7.29 0.47
N ASP A 151 27.20 -8.55 0.71
CA ASP A 151 27.82 -9.02 1.96
C ASP A 151 29.22 -8.45 2.24
#